data_AF-A0A2K0V9Q3-F1
#
_entry.id   AF-A0A2K0V9Q3-F1
#
_cell.length_a   1.000
_cell.length_b   1.000
_cell.length_c   1.000
_cell.angle_alpha   90.00
_cell.angle_beta   90.00
_cell.angle_gamma   90.00
#
_symmetry.space_group_name_H-M   'P 1'
#
loop_
_entity.id
_entity.type
_entity.pdbx_description
1 polymer ?
#
loop_
_entity_poly.entity_id
_entity_poly.type
_entity_poly.pdbx_seq_one_letter_code
_entity_poly.pdbx_strand_id
1 'polypeptide(L)'
;MLNKAFALSSHLELQSKEFADRETDPVLAESCRRTYWGLYTHEMLLGLRQNQLYSTLYPPGPSFLVGLPCEDWDYQAGNIPASITLEEYDRLSLSREHSSWAYFVDLIRIYDIHVAPFLHDCNQAARHNLKYASQLIDSWRFKINDRKKNRVGEDGMFDMILYHALAVSFGLEIRMQAHLYGHWDEHIAASLLHSVATEHDAPPPVVLQAPLRLMALLGSQLVPEKFSPSCLLDLEQAASPLRHAVLHGAGQPDYRSRVLFLAEFLRKSGEFWPRSKVLSDFFMEALGRGGHEHGYMELSQATSAVGDRPAPATEGESLWLRSPTL
;
A
#
# COMPACT_ATOMS: atom_id res chain seq x y z
N MET A 1 13.34 -16.44 16.48
CA MET A 1 12.02 -16.90 16.94
C MET A 1 11.18 -17.40 15.79
N LEU A 2 11.04 -16.65 14.69
CA LEU A 2 10.24 -17.06 13.53
C LEU A 2 10.65 -18.38 12.88
N ASN A 3 11.95 -18.62 12.65
CA ASN A 3 12.40 -19.91 12.08
C ASN A 3 11.99 -21.13 12.94
N LYS A 4 11.84 -20.95 14.27
CA LYS A 4 11.33 -22.01 15.15
C LYS A 4 9.83 -22.24 14.94
N ALA A 5 9.06 -21.17 14.73
CA ALA A 5 7.64 -21.26 14.41
C ALA A 5 7.41 -21.94 13.05
N PHE A 6 8.25 -21.66 12.06
CA PHE A 6 8.23 -22.35 10.76
C PHE A 6 8.50 -23.84 10.91
N ALA A 7 9.59 -24.21 11.60
CA ALA A 7 9.92 -25.60 11.86
C ALA A 7 8.77 -26.35 12.59
N LEU A 8 8.14 -25.70 13.56
CA LEU A 8 6.99 -26.27 14.28
C LEU A 8 5.76 -26.42 13.37
N SER A 9 5.46 -25.41 12.56
CA SER A 9 4.37 -25.45 11.58
C SER A 9 4.53 -26.60 10.61
N SER A 10 5.73 -26.79 10.06
CA SER A 10 6.03 -27.92 9.17
C SER A 10 5.92 -29.27 9.89
N HIS A 11 6.39 -29.35 11.14
CA HIS A 11 6.33 -30.57 11.94
C HIS A 11 4.89 -30.99 12.29
N LEU A 12 4.02 -30.01 12.52
CA LEU A 12 2.59 -30.23 12.78
C LEU A 12 1.77 -30.43 11.49
N GLU A 13 2.36 -30.18 10.33
CA GLU A 13 1.66 -30.20 9.04
C GLU A 13 0.51 -29.19 8.97
N LEU A 14 0.68 -27.98 9.55
CA LEU A 14 -0.37 -26.96 9.55
C LEU A 14 -0.81 -26.53 8.14
N GLN A 15 0.04 -26.76 7.13
CA GLN A 15 -0.28 -26.52 5.73
C GLN A 15 -1.33 -27.48 5.16
N SER A 16 -1.55 -28.64 5.79
CA SER A 16 -2.47 -29.67 5.30
C SER A 16 -3.90 -29.31 5.63
N LYS A 17 -4.79 -29.47 4.65
CA LYS A 17 -6.23 -29.38 4.86
C LYS A 17 -6.70 -30.38 5.92
N GLU A 18 -6.18 -31.60 5.88
CA GLU A 18 -6.51 -32.67 6.81
C GLU A 18 -6.16 -32.31 8.26
N PHE A 19 -5.12 -31.51 8.50
CA PHE A 19 -4.78 -31.07 9.85
C PHE A 19 -5.91 -30.23 10.46
N ALA A 20 -6.37 -29.20 9.74
CA ALA A 20 -7.44 -28.33 10.20
C ALA A 20 -8.80 -29.07 10.25
N ASP A 21 -9.07 -29.95 9.30
CA ASP A 21 -10.35 -30.68 9.21
C ASP A 21 -10.49 -31.79 10.28
N ARG A 22 -9.39 -32.21 10.93
CA ARG A 22 -9.45 -33.13 12.08
C ARG A 22 -9.93 -32.45 13.36
N GLU A 23 -9.87 -31.12 13.42
CA GLU A 23 -10.28 -30.38 14.59
C GLU A 23 -11.81 -30.28 14.65
N THR A 24 -12.36 -30.71 15.78
CA THR A 24 -13.82 -30.81 15.96
C THR A 24 -14.46 -29.47 16.31
N ASP A 25 -13.71 -28.58 16.96
CA ASP A 25 -14.15 -27.22 17.22
C ASP A 25 -13.88 -26.35 15.97
N PRO A 26 -14.91 -25.81 15.30
CA PRO A 26 -14.71 -25.00 14.10
C PRO A 26 -13.83 -23.75 14.36
N VAL A 27 -13.84 -23.21 15.58
CA VAL A 27 -13.00 -22.06 15.96
C VAL A 27 -11.53 -22.47 16.04
N LEU A 28 -11.24 -23.64 16.61
CA LEU A 28 -9.87 -24.17 16.65
C LEU A 28 -9.38 -24.53 15.24
N ALA A 29 -10.24 -25.14 14.41
CA ALA A 29 -9.93 -25.42 13.02
C ALA A 29 -9.54 -24.12 12.26
N GLU A 30 -10.35 -23.07 12.43
CA GLU A 30 -10.07 -21.75 11.84
C GLU A 30 -8.78 -21.11 12.39
N SER A 31 -8.51 -21.25 13.69
CA SER A 31 -7.27 -20.79 14.30
C SER A 31 -6.05 -21.47 13.66
N CYS A 32 -6.13 -22.76 13.33
CA CYS A 32 -5.06 -23.47 12.62
C CYS A 32 -4.85 -22.89 11.20
N ARG A 33 -5.92 -22.65 10.44
CA ARG A 33 -5.84 -22.02 9.10
C ARG A 33 -5.17 -20.64 9.19
N ARG A 34 -5.64 -19.79 10.11
CA ARG A 34 -5.10 -18.45 10.36
C ARG A 34 -3.63 -18.49 10.79
N THR A 35 -3.24 -19.48 11.59
CA THR A 35 -1.84 -19.64 12.03
C THR A 35 -0.93 -19.93 10.83
N TYR A 36 -1.30 -20.88 9.97
CA TYR A 36 -0.51 -21.20 8.78
C TYR A 36 -0.41 -20.01 7.82
N TRP A 37 -1.55 -19.42 7.43
CA TRP A 37 -1.57 -18.28 6.52
C TRP A 37 -0.91 -17.04 7.11
N GLY A 38 -1.02 -16.83 8.43
CA GLY A 38 -0.29 -15.82 9.16
C GLY A 38 1.22 -16.01 9.07
N LEU A 39 1.72 -17.23 9.27
CA LEU A 39 3.15 -17.53 9.14
C LEU A 39 3.66 -17.32 7.72
N TYR A 40 2.93 -17.81 6.70
CA TYR A 40 3.26 -17.62 5.30
C TYR A 40 3.35 -16.13 4.92
N THR A 41 2.30 -15.36 5.22
CA THR A 41 2.27 -13.93 4.91
C THR A 41 3.38 -13.15 5.63
N HIS A 42 3.67 -13.49 6.90
CA HIS A 42 4.76 -12.86 7.64
C HIS A 42 6.15 -13.21 7.10
N GLU A 43 6.38 -14.45 6.64
CA GLU A 43 7.62 -14.82 5.96
C GLU A 43 7.83 -13.95 4.73
N MET A 44 6.80 -13.81 3.90
CA MET A 44 6.87 -13.05 2.65
C MET A 44 7.08 -11.57 2.89
N LEU A 45 6.41 -10.99 3.90
CA LEU A 45 6.66 -9.61 4.29
C LEU A 45 8.07 -9.41 4.86
N LEU A 46 8.67 -10.40 5.52
CA LEU A 46 10.08 -10.32 5.92
C LEU A 46 11.02 -10.41 4.74
N GLY A 47 10.75 -11.31 3.78
CA GLY A 47 11.47 -11.39 2.52
C GLY A 47 11.45 -10.05 1.78
N LEU A 48 10.27 -9.45 1.68
CA LEU A 48 10.08 -8.11 1.12
C LEU A 48 10.91 -7.07 1.87
N ARG A 49 10.94 -7.08 3.20
CA ARG A 49 11.72 -6.12 4.00
C ARG A 49 13.24 -6.29 3.86
N GLN A 50 13.70 -7.53 3.77
CA GLN A 50 15.12 -7.87 3.84
C GLN A 50 15.77 -8.05 2.47
N ASN A 51 15.01 -7.88 1.37
CA ASN A 51 15.48 -8.23 0.02
C ASN A 51 15.99 -9.68 -0.04
N GLN A 52 15.24 -10.59 0.60
CA GLN A 52 15.53 -12.03 0.58
C GLN A 52 14.62 -12.74 -0.41
N LEU A 53 15.19 -13.74 -1.09
CA LEU A 53 14.65 -14.27 -2.35
C LEU A 53 13.75 -15.50 -2.22
N TYR A 54 13.67 -16.15 -1.06
CA TYR A 54 13.07 -17.49 -0.99
C TYR A 54 12.16 -17.69 0.22
N SER A 55 10.92 -18.07 -0.07
CA SER A 55 9.99 -18.67 0.88
C SER A 55 10.48 -20.06 1.27
N THR A 56 10.49 -20.36 2.57
CA THR A 56 10.66 -21.73 3.06
C THR A 56 9.33 -22.41 3.39
N LEU A 57 8.22 -21.65 3.41
CA LEU A 57 6.89 -22.15 3.72
C LEU A 57 5.98 -22.40 2.52
N TYR A 58 6.36 -22.04 1.30
CA TYR A 58 5.53 -22.36 0.12
C TYR A 58 5.62 -23.87 -0.20
N PRO A 59 4.55 -24.68 -0.03
CA PRO A 59 4.59 -26.14 -0.18
C PRO A 59 3.90 -26.60 -1.50
N PRO A 60 3.98 -27.90 -1.83
CA PRO A 60 3.72 -28.40 -3.19
C PRO A 60 2.23 -28.50 -3.52
N GLY A 61 1.83 -27.83 -4.61
CA GLY A 61 0.53 -28.00 -5.27
C GLY A 61 -0.67 -27.38 -4.52
N PRO A 62 -1.68 -26.84 -5.24
CA PRO A 62 -2.77 -26.11 -4.62
C PRO A 62 -3.73 -27.01 -3.80
N SER A 63 -3.82 -28.31 -4.13
CA SER A 63 -4.85 -29.22 -3.59
C SER A 63 -4.58 -29.74 -2.18
N PHE A 64 -3.35 -29.59 -1.70
CA PHE A 64 -2.93 -30.03 -0.36
C PHE A 64 -2.94 -28.90 0.66
N LEU A 65 -3.25 -27.67 0.22
CA LEU A 65 -3.19 -26.49 1.06
C LEU A 65 -4.45 -26.32 1.91
N VAL A 66 -4.22 -25.94 3.16
CA VAL A 66 -5.26 -25.59 4.11
C VAL A 66 -6.14 -24.45 3.55
N GLY A 67 -7.45 -24.54 3.80
CA GLY A 67 -8.42 -23.58 3.30
C GLY A 67 -8.11 -22.14 3.71
N LEU A 68 -8.57 -21.19 2.90
CA LEU A 68 -8.43 -19.77 3.16
C LEU A 68 -9.20 -19.35 4.42
N PRO A 69 -8.66 -18.45 5.25
CA PRO A 69 -9.33 -18.02 6.48
C PRO A 69 -10.61 -17.23 6.19
N CYS A 70 -11.56 -17.29 7.13
CA CYS A 70 -12.77 -16.48 7.11
C CYS A 70 -12.52 -15.05 7.59
N GLU A 71 -13.58 -14.23 7.59
CA GLU A 71 -13.52 -12.85 8.06
C GLU A 71 -13.30 -12.75 9.57
N ASP A 72 -12.67 -11.66 10.02
CA ASP A 72 -12.38 -11.47 11.45
C ASP A 72 -13.63 -11.41 12.33
N TRP A 73 -14.72 -10.81 11.83
CA TRP A 73 -15.99 -10.78 12.58
C TRP A 73 -16.65 -12.15 12.67
N ASP A 74 -16.52 -13.00 11.65
CA ASP A 74 -17.06 -14.37 11.68
C ASP A 74 -16.28 -15.21 12.69
N TYR A 75 -14.94 -15.08 12.71
CA TYR A 75 -14.07 -15.72 13.68
C TYR A 75 -14.36 -15.26 15.11
N GLN A 76 -14.46 -13.95 15.34
CA GLN A 76 -14.75 -13.37 16.66
C GLN A 76 -16.12 -13.78 17.19
N ALA A 77 -17.12 -13.90 16.32
CA ALA A 77 -18.46 -14.35 16.69
C ALA A 77 -18.56 -15.88 16.87
N GLY A 78 -17.52 -16.64 16.52
CA GLY A 78 -17.54 -18.10 16.49
C GLY A 78 -18.40 -18.69 15.36
N ASN A 79 -18.86 -17.87 14.42
CA ASN A 79 -19.72 -18.27 13.31
C ASN A 79 -18.87 -18.63 12.08
N ILE A 80 -18.09 -19.70 12.20
CA ILE A 80 -17.10 -20.06 11.18
C ILE A 80 -17.79 -20.60 9.92
N PRO A 81 -17.68 -19.92 8.76
CA PRO A 81 -18.21 -20.42 7.51
C PRO A 81 -17.39 -21.59 6.98
N ALA A 82 -17.94 -22.33 6.02
CA ALA A 82 -17.18 -23.34 5.29
C ALA A 82 -15.95 -22.68 4.61
N SER A 83 -14.76 -23.22 4.87
CA SER A 83 -13.53 -22.73 4.26
C SER A 83 -13.51 -23.02 2.76
N ILE A 84 -12.94 -22.10 1.98
CA ILE A 84 -12.73 -22.28 0.54
C ILE A 84 -11.27 -22.64 0.26
N THR A 85 -11.00 -23.44 -0.76
CA THR A 85 -9.63 -23.71 -1.21
C THR A 85 -9.09 -22.59 -2.11
N LEU A 86 -7.78 -22.60 -2.38
CA LEU A 86 -7.18 -21.68 -3.35
C LEU A 86 -7.75 -21.88 -4.75
N GLU A 87 -7.99 -23.14 -5.19
CA GLU A 87 -8.57 -23.39 -6.51
C GLU A 87 -10.00 -22.88 -6.62
N GLU A 88 -10.77 -23.00 -5.53
CA GLU A 88 -12.12 -22.44 -5.48
C GLU A 88 -12.08 -20.91 -5.57
N TYR A 89 -11.16 -20.27 -4.85
CA TYR A 89 -10.93 -18.82 -4.96
C TYR A 89 -10.55 -18.42 -6.40
N ASP A 90 -9.58 -19.09 -7.00
CA ASP A 90 -9.10 -18.78 -8.35
C ASP A 90 -10.22 -18.94 -9.40
N ARG A 91 -11.12 -19.93 -9.24
CA ARG A 91 -12.28 -20.16 -10.12
C ARG A 91 -13.42 -19.15 -9.93
N LEU A 92 -13.64 -18.65 -8.72
CA LEU A 92 -14.79 -17.81 -8.37
C LEU A 92 -14.58 -16.32 -8.61
N SER A 93 -13.38 -15.92 -9.05
CA SER A 93 -12.72 -14.61 -8.92
C SER A 93 -13.48 -13.31 -9.30
N LEU A 94 -14.71 -13.37 -9.79
CA LEU A 94 -15.58 -12.21 -10.06
C LEU A 94 -17.03 -12.34 -9.56
N SER A 95 -17.42 -13.50 -9.04
CA SER A 95 -18.83 -13.83 -8.73
C SER A 95 -19.21 -13.62 -7.26
N ARG A 96 -18.22 -13.49 -6.36
CA ARG A 96 -18.44 -13.43 -4.91
C ARG A 96 -17.41 -12.56 -4.21
N GLU A 97 -17.83 -11.81 -3.19
CA GLU A 97 -16.93 -11.13 -2.25
C GLU A 97 -16.22 -12.18 -1.38
N HIS A 98 -14.89 -12.06 -1.25
CA HIS A 98 -14.07 -12.95 -0.43
C HIS A 98 -13.63 -12.30 0.88
N SER A 99 -13.11 -13.11 1.80
CA SER A 99 -12.61 -12.60 3.08
C SER A 99 -11.40 -11.68 2.90
N SER A 100 -11.16 -10.78 3.84
CA SER A 100 -9.97 -9.92 3.82
C SER A 100 -8.68 -10.72 3.91
N TRP A 101 -8.70 -11.83 4.65
CA TRP A 101 -7.61 -12.81 4.66
C TRP A 101 -7.37 -13.44 3.30
N ALA A 102 -8.43 -13.84 2.57
CA ALA A 102 -8.29 -14.39 1.23
C ALA A 102 -7.64 -13.38 0.27
N TYR A 103 -8.09 -12.13 0.28
CA TYR A 103 -7.46 -11.08 -0.52
C TYR A 103 -6.00 -10.84 -0.14
N PHE A 104 -5.67 -10.84 1.16
CA PHE A 104 -4.30 -10.64 1.60
C PHE A 104 -3.38 -11.79 1.20
N VAL A 105 -3.82 -13.04 1.37
CA VAL A 105 -3.10 -14.22 0.90
C VAL A 105 -2.87 -14.17 -0.61
N ASP A 106 -3.88 -13.79 -1.39
CA ASP A 106 -3.77 -13.68 -2.84
C ASP A 106 -2.75 -12.62 -3.28
N LEU A 107 -2.73 -11.46 -2.64
CA LEU A 107 -1.71 -10.44 -2.89
C LEU A 107 -0.30 -10.97 -2.60
N ILE A 108 -0.13 -11.70 -1.49
CA ILE A 108 1.16 -12.28 -1.13
C ILE A 108 1.57 -13.38 -2.11
N ARG A 109 0.64 -14.18 -2.64
CA ARG A 109 0.92 -15.14 -3.73
C ARG A 109 1.40 -14.43 -4.99
N ILE A 110 0.77 -13.30 -5.36
CA ILE A 110 1.22 -12.49 -6.50
C ILE A 110 2.66 -12.00 -6.27
N TYR A 111 2.97 -11.53 -5.07
CA TYR A 111 4.32 -11.13 -4.69
C TYR A 111 5.33 -12.28 -4.80
N ASP A 112 5.05 -13.41 -4.15
CA ASP A 112 5.92 -14.58 -4.08
C ASP A 112 6.24 -15.14 -5.48
N ILE A 113 5.23 -15.23 -6.35
CA ILE A 113 5.38 -15.84 -7.69
C ILE A 113 5.94 -14.85 -8.72
N HIS A 114 5.50 -13.59 -8.71
CA HIS A 114 5.73 -12.66 -9.83
C HIS A 114 6.64 -11.48 -9.50
N VAL A 115 6.96 -11.24 -8.22
CA VAL A 115 7.74 -10.08 -7.80
C VAL A 115 9.05 -10.51 -7.13
N ALA A 116 8.98 -11.32 -6.07
CA ALA A 116 10.14 -11.73 -5.28
C ALA A 116 11.29 -12.33 -6.13
N PRO A 117 11.04 -13.20 -7.13
CA PRO A 117 12.11 -13.79 -7.94
C PRO A 117 12.84 -12.80 -8.86
N PHE A 118 12.21 -11.64 -9.15
CA PHE A 118 12.66 -10.70 -10.17
C PHE A 118 13.13 -9.35 -9.61
N LEU A 119 12.89 -9.07 -8.32
CA LEU A 119 13.28 -7.81 -7.67
C LEU A 119 14.79 -7.55 -7.62
N HIS A 120 15.64 -8.55 -7.90
CA HIS A 120 17.10 -8.38 -7.93
C HIS A 120 17.71 -8.65 -9.31
N ASP A 121 16.86 -8.90 -10.31
CA ASP A 121 17.28 -9.18 -11.67
C ASP A 121 16.98 -7.97 -12.57
N CYS A 122 18.01 -7.49 -13.27
CA CYS A 122 17.91 -6.32 -14.15
C CYS A 122 17.70 -6.69 -15.62
N ASN A 123 17.58 -7.98 -15.95
CA ASN A 123 17.42 -8.41 -17.33
C ASN A 123 16.03 -8.05 -17.90
N GLN A 124 15.90 -8.13 -19.22
CA GLN A 124 14.65 -7.77 -19.91
C GLN A 124 13.46 -8.63 -19.47
N ALA A 125 13.69 -9.91 -19.18
CA ALA A 125 12.63 -10.83 -18.75
C ALA A 125 12.09 -10.44 -17.38
N ALA A 126 12.96 -10.10 -16.43
CA ALA A 126 12.60 -9.58 -15.11
C ALA A 126 11.78 -8.29 -15.24
N ARG A 127 12.19 -7.36 -16.11
CA ARG A 127 11.41 -6.14 -16.38
C ARG A 127 10.02 -6.42 -16.96
N HIS A 128 9.89 -7.40 -17.86
CA HIS A 128 8.59 -7.82 -18.38
C HIS A 128 7.71 -8.45 -17.30
N ASN A 129 8.29 -9.32 -16.47
CA ASN A 129 7.57 -9.96 -15.36
C ASN A 129 7.07 -8.94 -14.34
N LEU A 130 7.88 -7.96 -13.96
CA LEU A 130 7.45 -6.92 -13.02
C LEU A 130 6.33 -6.03 -13.58
N LYS A 131 6.35 -5.73 -14.89
CA LYS A 131 5.22 -5.03 -15.54
C LYS A 131 3.94 -5.87 -15.50
N TYR A 132 4.05 -7.17 -15.76
CA TYR A 132 2.92 -8.10 -15.64
C TYR A 132 2.43 -8.20 -14.20
N ALA A 133 3.34 -8.26 -13.22
CA ALA A 133 2.99 -8.25 -11.80
C ALA A 133 2.23 -6.98 -11.39
N SER A 134 2.62 -5.81 -11.90
CA SER A 134 1.84 -4.57 -11.68
C SER A 134 0.40 -4.70 -12.19
N GLN A 135 0.20 -5.29 -13.37
CA GLN A 135 -1.16 -5.53 -13.92
C GLN A 135 -1.96 -6.51 -13.07
N LEU A 136 -1.32 -7.55 -12.52
CA LEU A 136 -1.97 -8.47 -11.58
C LEU A 136 -2.40 -7.77 -10.30
N ILE A 137 -1.55 -6.91 -9.74
CA ILE A 137 -1.87 -6.12 -8.54
C ILE A 137 -3.00 -5.13 -8.82
N ASP A 138 -3.01 -4.47 -9.98
CA ASP A 138 -4.13 -3.62 -10.41
C ASP A 138 -5.44 -4.39 -10.51
N SER A 139 -5.41 -5.56 -11.16
CA SER A 139 -6.57 -6.45 -11.26
C SER A 139 -7.04 -6.91 -9.88
N TRP A 140 -6.12 -7.27 -8.99
CA TRP A 140 -6.42 -7.63 -7.61
C TRP A 140 -7.13 -6.50 -6.87
N ARG A 141 -6.62 -5.25 -6.95
CA ARG A 141 -7.27 -4.07 -6.37
C ARG A 141 -8.68 -3.83 -6.94
N PHE A 142 -8.89 -4.12 -8.22
CA PHE A 142 -10.17 -3.97 -8.90
C PHE A 142 -11.22 -5.00 -8.46
N LYS A 143 -10.81 -6.25 -8.18
CA LYS A 143 -11.71 -7.32 -7.69
C LYS A 143 -12.32 -6.99 -6.33
N ILE A 144 -11.66 -6.17 -5.53
CA ILE A 144 -12.16 -5.74 -4.22
C ILE A 144 -13.15 -4.59 -4.44
N ASN A 145 -14.40 -4.78 -4.04
CA ASN A 145 -15.40 -3.71 -4.19
C ASN A 145 -15.15 -2.54 -3.21
N ASP A 146 -15.63 -1.36 -3.58
CA ASP A 146 -15.39 -0.14 -2.80
C ASP A 146 -16.13 -0.13 -1.46
N ARG A 147 -17.24 -0.87 -1.34
CA ARG A 147 -17.94 -1.04 -0.06
C ARG A 147 -17.03 -1.70 0.97
N LYS A 148 -16.28 -2.73 0.57
CA LYS A 148 -15.37 -3.47 1.45
C LYS A 148 -14.12 -2.66 1.77
N LYS A 149 -13.53 -1.96 0.78
CA LYS A 149 -12.37 -1.08 0.99
C LYS A 149 -12.64 0.01 2.02
N ASN A 150 -13.84 0.58 2.00
CA ASN A 150 -14.24 1.68 2.86
C ASN A 150 -15.05 1.22 4.09
N ARG A 151 -15.07 -0.09 4.38
CA ARG A 151 -15.82 -0.60 5.53
C ARG A 151 -15.13 -0.18 6.82
N VAL A 152 -15.89 0.47 7.68
CA VAL A 152 -15.50 0.84 9.04
C VAL A 152 -16.42 0.11 10.02
N GLY A 153 -15.85 -0.56 11.01
CA GLY A 153 -16.55 -1.24 12.09
C GLY A 153 -17.20 -0.26 13.07
N GLU A 154 -18.00 -0.80 13.99
CA GLU A 154 -18.72 -0.01 15.01
C GLU A 154 -17.76 0.73 15.96
N ASP A 155 -16.56 0.19 16.16
CA ASP A 155 -15.47 0.77 16.93
C ASP A 155 -14.67 1.86 16.18
N GLY A 156 -15.13 2.22 14.97
CA GLY A 156 -14.48 3.17 14.08
C GLY A 156 -13.24 2.60 13.40
N MET A 157 -13.00 1.28 13.44
CA MET A 157 -11.84 0.66 12.81
C MET A 157 -12.10 0.21 11.39
N PHE A 158 -11.13 0.44 10.52
CA PHE A 158 -11.11 -0.22 9.23
C PHE A 158 -10.87 -1.72 9.40
N ASP A 159 -11.25 -2.48 8.39
CA ASP A 159 -10.77 -3.85 8.24
C ASP A 159 -9.24 -3.85 8.13
N MET A 160 -8.56 -4.11 9.25
CA MET A 160 -7.11 -3.92 9.33
C MET A 160 -6.32 -4.91 8.47
N ILE A 161 -6.88 -6.08 8.18
CA ILE A 161 -6.27 -7.07 7.29
C ILE A 161 -6.30 -6.55 5.84
N LEU A 162 -7.48 -6.11 5.38
CA LEU A 162 -7.60 -5.56 4.03
C LEU A 162 -6.83 -4.25 3.88
N TYR A 163 -6.90 -3.39 4.89
CA TYR A 163 -6.15 -2.16 4.96
C TYR A 163 -4.64 -2.41 4.79
N HIS A 164 -4.11 -3.38 5.54
CA HIS A 164 -2.71 -3.76 5.44
C HIS A 164 -2.37 -4.31 4.05
N ALA A 165 -3.23 -5.16 3.48
CA ALA A 165 -3.06 -5.67 2.12
C ALA A 165 -3.02 -4.53 1.09
N LEU A 166 -3.91 -3.54 1.18
CA LEU A 166 -3.91 -2.38 0.29
C LEU A 166 -2.60 -1.58 0.42
N ALA A 167 -2.12 -1.33 1.64
CA ALA A 167 -0.85 -0.64 1.87
C ALA A 167 0.32 -1.39 1.24
N VAL A 168 0.41 -2.71 1.45
CA VAL A 168 1.43 -3.57 0.84
C VAL A 168 1.33 -3.54 -0.69
N SER A 169 0.12 -3.54 -1.26
CA SER A 169 -0.06 -3.49 -2.72
C SER A 169 0.53 -2.23 -3.35
N PHE A 170 0.37 -1.07 -2.70
CA PHE A 170 1.00 0.18 -3.15
C PHE A 170 2.50 0.17 -2.90
N GLY A 171 2.96 -0.38 -1.77
CA GLY A 171 4.38 -0.55 -1.48
C GLY A 171 5.11 -1.41 -2.52
N LEU A 172 4.49 -2.50 -2.97
CA LEU A 172 4.99 -3.36 -4.05
C LEU A 172 5.08 -2.59 -5.37
N GLU A 173 4.04 -1.83 -5.72
CA GLU A 173 4.04 -1.02 -6.93
C GLU A 173 5.17 0.02 -6.93
N ILE A 174 5.39 0.72 -5.80
CA ILE A 174 6.50 1.68 -5.63
C ILE A 174 7.85 0.99 -5.84
N ARG A 175 8.06 -0.18 -5.21
CA ARG A 175 9.33 -0.93 -5.34
C ARG A 175 9.57 -1.41 -6.76
N MET A 176 8.55 -1.93 -7.43
CA MET A 176 8.66 -2.37 -8.83
C MET A 176 8.94 -1.19 -9.75
N GLN A 177 8.30 -0.04 -9.54
CA GLN A 177 8.58 1.18 -10.30
C GLN A 177 10.02 1.66 -10.07
N ALA A 178 10.49 1.69 -8.82
CA ALA A 178 11.88 2.05 -8.51
C ALA A 178 12.89 1.09 -9.19
N HIS A 179 12.56 -0.20 -9.28
CA HIS A 179 13.38 -1.19 -10.01
C HIS A 179 13.36 -0.98 -11.53
N LEU A 180 12.18 -0.70 -12.10
CA LEU A 180 12.00 -0.55 -13.55
C LEU A 180 12.59 0.75 -14.11
N TYR A 181 12.48 1.84 -13.35
CA TYR A 181 12.82 3.18 -13.80
C TYR A 181 14.08 3.75 -13.13
N GLY A 182 14.69 3.00 -12.20
CA GLY A 182 15.83 3.43 -11.41
C GLY A 182 15.43 4.30 -10.22
N HIS A 183 16.41 4.63 -9.38
CA HIS A 183 16.20 5.59 -8.30
C HIS A 183 15.76 6.93 -8.89
N TRP A 184 14.73 7.52 -8.31
CA TRP A 184 14.27 8.86 -8.64
C TRP A 184 15.35 9.87 -8.29
N ASP A 185 16.17 10.22 -9.28
CA ASP A 185 17.13 11.31 -9.16
C ASP A 185 16.42 12.65 -9.32
N GLU A 186 16.90 13.66 -8.60
CA GLU A 186 16.34 15.00 -8.47
C GLU A 186 16.09 15.64 -9.85
N HIS A 187 16.99 15.42 -10.81
CA HIS A 187 16.89 16.00 -12.15
C HIS A 187 15.77 15.38 -13.00
N ILE A 188 15.55 14.07 -12.89
CA ILE A 188 14.45 13.38 -13.59
C ILE A 188 13.13 13.81 -12.97
N ALA A 189 13.08 13.89 -11.64
CA ALA A 189 11.89 14.29 -10.92
C ALA A 189 11.49 15.74 -11.23
N ALA A 190 12.44 16.67 -11.21
CA ALA A 190 12.21 18.06 -11.56
C ALA A 190 11.67 18.21 -12.99
N SER A 191 12.26 17.50 -13.95
CA SER A 191 11.85 17.56 -15.36
C SER A 191 10.42 17.04 -15.58
N LEU A 192 10.09 15.87 -15.03
CA LEU A 192 8.76 15.25 -15.19
C LEU A 192 7.65 16.00 -14.44
N LEU A 193 7.96 16.56 -13.28
CA LEU A 193 6.99 17.31 -12.49
C LEU A 193 6.74 18.70 -13.07
N HIS A 194 7.78 19.32 -13.63
CA HIS A 194 7.63 20.60 -14.34
C HIS A 194 6.78 20.46 -15.60
N SER A 195 6.92 19.37 -16.38
CA SER A 195 6.08 19.16 -17.56
C SER A 195 4.60 18.98 -17.21
N VAL A 196 4.29 18.27 -16.12
CA VAL A 196 2.89 18.04 -15.70
C VAL A 196 2.26 19.32 -15.14
N ALA A 197 3.03 20.14 -14.41
CA ALA A 197 2.58 21.43 -13.91
C ALA A 197 2.07 22.39 -15.00
N THR A 198 2.58 22.27 -16.22
CA THR A 198 2.17 23.11 -17.36
C THR A 198 0.86 22.66 -18.01
N GLU A 199 0.35 21.48 -17.68
CA GLU A 199 -0.89 20.92 -18.22
C GLU A 199 -1.99 20.91 -17.15
N HIS A 200 -3.00 21.78 -17.30
CA HIS A 200 -4.16 21.81 -16.41
C HIS A 200 -4.92 20.47 -16.56
N ASP A 201 -5.15 19.75 -15.45
CA ASP A 201 -5.82 18.43 -15.36
C ASP A 201 -5.03 17.19 -15.82
N ALA A 202 -3.72 17.29 -16.06
CA ALA A 202 -2.92 16.10 -16.34
C ALA A 202 -2.88 15.14 -15.12
N PRO A 203 -3.04 13.81 -15.32
CA PRO A 203 -2.88 12.85 -14.24
C PRO A 203 -1.45 12.92 -13.68
N PRO A 204 -1.26 12.66 -12.36
CA PRO A 204 0.07 12.68 -11.79
C PRO A 204 0.97 11.65 -12.48
N PRO A 205 2.29 11.91 -12.59
CA PRO A 205 3.24 10.96 -13.13
C PRO A 205 3.04 9.58 -12.52
N VAL A 206 3.16 8.52 -13.34
CA VAL A 206 2.91 7.11 -12.93
C VAL A 206 3.57 6.75 -11.60
N VAL A 207 4.78 7.25 -11.41
CA VAL A 207 5.63 7.07 -10.22
C VAL A 207 5.12 7.71 -8.93
N LEU A 208 4.20 8.67 -9.02
CA LEU A 208 3.56 9.34 -7.90
C LEU A 208 2.18 8.75 -7.64
N GLN A 209 1.60 8.00 -8.56
CA GLN A 209 0.26 7.44 -8.38
C GLN A 209 0.19 6.52 -7.16
N ALA A 210 1.09 5.54 -7.03
CA ALA A 210 1.13 4.65 -5.87
C ALA A 210 1.49 5.36 -4.56
N PRO A 211 2.54 6.23 -4.49
CA PRO A 211 2.80 7.05 -3.30
C PRO A 211 1.62 7.89 -2.83
N LEU A 212 0.90 8.55 -3.76
CA LEU A 212 -0.25 9.38 -3.44
C LEU A 212 -1.45 8.55 -2.96
N ARG A 213 -1.68 7.38 -3.57
CA ARG A 213 -2.74 6.44 -3.14
C ARG A 213 -2.43 5.85 -1.77
N LEU A 214 -1.18 5.48 -1.50
CA LEU A 214 -0.74 5.03 -0.18
C LEU A 214 -0.95 6.13 0.87
N MET A 215 -0.51 7.36 0.58
CA MET A 215 -0.76 8.50 1.47
C MET A 215 -2.25 8.75 1.70
N ALA A 216 -3.09 8.68 0.66
CA ALA A 216 -4.54 8.85 0.80
C ALA A 216 -5.17 7.75 1.68
N LEU A 217 -4.74 6.49 1.51
CA LEU A 217 -5.15 5.36 2.35
C LEU A 217 -4.76 5.56 3.81
N LEU A 218 -3.61 6.16 4.08
CA LEU A 218 -3.13 6.42 5.45
C LEU A 218 -3.77 7.67 6.07
N GLY A 219 -4.08 8.65 5.22
CA GLY A 219 -4.73 9.89 5.61
C GLY A 219 -6.24 9.78 5.85
N SER A 220 -6.87 8.67 5.45
CA SER A 220 -8.28 8.40 5.75
C SER A 220 -8.46 8.01 7.22
N GLN A 221 -8.57 9.02 8.09
CA GLN A 221 -9.08 8.98 9.47
C GLN A 221 -8.61 7.84 10.39
N LEU A 222 -7.39 7.33 10.23
CA LEU A 222 -6.82 6.49 11.28
C LEU A 222 -6.47 7.35 12.47
N VAL A 223 -6.88 6.90 13.64
CA VAL A 223 -6.39 7.44 14.91
C VAL A 223 -4.94 6.98 15.05
N PRO A 224 -3.97 7.86 15.41
CA PRO A 224 -2.55 7.50 15.49
C PRO A 224 -2.24 6.20 16.27
N GLU A 225 -3.03 5.87 17.29
CA GLU A 225 -2.95 4.65 18.11
C GLU A 225 -3.26 3.38 17.30
N LYS A 226 -4.13 3.51 16.30
CA LYS A 226 -4.79 2.40 15.60
C LYS A 226 -4.15 2.12 14.23
N PHE A 227 -3.13 2.88 13.88
CA PHE A 227 -2.33 2.70 12.67
C PHE A 227 -1.38 1.50 12.80
N SER A 228 -1.33 0.66 11.75
CA SER A 228 -0.41 -0.48 11.72
C SER A 228 1.02 -0.02 11.36
N PRO A 229 2.03 -0.30 12.20
CA PRO A 229 3.43 0.10 11.95
C PRO A 229 4.03 -0.56 10.71
N SER A 230 3.43 -1.65 10.21
CA SER A 230 3.87 -2.30 8.98
C SER A 230 3.77 -1.37 7.75
N CYS A 231 2.83 -0.42 7.75
CA CYS A 231 2.66 0.54 6.65
C CYS A 231 3.76 1.61 6.61
N LEU A 232 4.52 1.79 7.70
CA LEU A 232 5.63 2.77 7.73
C LEU A 232 6.72 2.43 6.72
N LEU A 233 6.93 1.15 6.47
CA LEU A 233 7.96 0.70 5.55
C LEU A 233 7.59 1.03 4.11
N ASP A 234 6.33 0.84 3.74
CA ASP A 234 5.83 1.20 2.41
C ASP A 234 5.85 2.72 2.23
N LEU A 235 5.53 3.47 3.31
CA LEU A 235 5.66 4.92 3.33
C LEU A 235 7.11 5.41 3.20
N GLU A 236 8.07 4.73 3.81
CA GLU A 236 9.49 5.05 3.65
C GLU A 236 9.93 4.90 2.20
N GLN A 237 9.42 3.90 1.48
CA GLN A 237 9.65 3.77 0.03
C GLN A 237 8.98 4.91 -0.76
N ALA A 238 7.80 5.36 -0.32
CA ALA A 238 7.09 6.50 -0.92
C ALA A 238 7.74 7.86 -0.63
N ALA A 239 8.64 7.94 0.37
CA ALA A 239 9.12 9.20 0.91
C ALA A 239 9.88 10.04 -0.11
N SER A 240 10.80 9.43 -0.87
CA SER A 240 11.58 10.15 -1.89
C SER A 240 10.69 10.72 -3.01
N PRO A 241 9.83 9.93 -3.68
CA PRO A 241 8.90 10.47 -4.67
C PRO A 241 8.00 11.61 -4.14
N LEU A 242 7.44 11.45 -2.93
CA LEU A 242 6.60 12.48 -2.31
C LEU A 242 7.39 13.76 -1.99
N ARG A 243 8.65 13.64 -1.54
CA ARG A 243 9.54 14.78 -1.32
C ARG A 243 9.78 15.55 -2.62
N HIS A 244 10.07 14.87 -3.72
CA HIS A 244 10.26 15.53 -5.01
C HIS A 244 8.97 16.19 -5.51
N ALA A 245 7.81 15.57 -5.26
CA ALA A 245 6.52 16.20 -5.56
C ALA A 245 6.35 17.54 -4.82
N VAL A 246 6.79 17.63 -3.56
CA VAL A 246 6.76 18.87 -2.78
C VAL A 246 7.77 19.92 -3.28
N LEU A 247 8.96 19.49 -3.71
CA LEU A 247 10.03 20.41 -4.13
C LEU A 247 9.82 20.94 -5.56
N HIS A 248 9.32 20.13 -6.48
CA HIS A 248 9.30 20.45 -7.91
C HIS A 248 7.91 20.44 -8.56
N GLY A 249 6.86 20.03 -7.85
CA GLY A 249 5.48 20.00 -8.35
C GLY A 249 4.82 21.38 -8.37
N ALA A 250 5.48 22.38 -8.97
CA ALA A 250 5.02 23.77 -9.00
C ALA A 250 3.77 23.93 -9.88
N GLY A 251 2.58 23.80 -9.29
CA GLY A 251 1.31 23.76 -10.02
C GLY A 251 0.59 22.46 -9.68
N GLN A 252 -0.69 22.58 -9.31
CA GLN A 252 -1.56 21.54 -8.73
C GLN A 252 -1.34 20.10 -9.28
N PRO A 253 -1.64 19.05 -8.49
CA PRO A 253 -2.35 19.08 -7.20
C PRO A 253 -1.49 19.50 -6.01
N ASP A 254 -2.13 20.03 -4.96
CA ASP A 254 -1.53 20.49 -3.69
C ASP A 254 -0.81 19.37 -2.91
N TYR A 255 0.32 18.91 -3.46
CA TYR A 255 1.19 17.90 -2.85
C TYR A 255 1.69 18.37 -1.48
N ARG A 256 1.91 19.67 -1.35
CA ARG A 256 2.42 20.30 -0.13
C ARG A 256 1.48 20.10 1.04
N SER A 257 0.19 20.46 0.92
CA SER A 257 -0.75 20.27 2.03
C SER A 257 -1.00 18.81 2.35
N ARG A 258 -1.02 17.93 1.33
CA ARG A 258 -1.20 16.49 1.55
C ARG A 258 -0.02 15.88 2.31
N VAL A 259 1.21 16.21 1.93
CA VAL A 259 2.42 15.75 2.63
C VAL A 259 2.53 16.37 4.02
N LEU A 260 2.12 17.64 4.20
CA LEU A 260 2.04 18.26 5.53
C LEU A 260 1.06 17.51 6.44
N PHE A 261 -0.14 17.17 5.94
CA PHE A 261 -1.11 16.39 6.70
C PHE A 261 -0.54 15.04 7.11
N LEU A 262 0.12 14.33 6.19
CA LEU A 262 0.79 13.06 6.49
C LEU A 262 1.91 13.23 7.53
N ALA A 263 2.74 14.27 7.41
CA ALA A 263 3.84 14.53 8.34
C ALA A 263 3.31 14.79 9.75
N GLU A 264 2.28 15.62 9.90
CA GLU A 264 1.63 15.88 11.19
C GLU A 264 0.98 14.62 11.79
N PHE A 265 0.37 13.78 10.95
CA PHE A 265 -0.14 12.48 11.37
C PHE A 265 1.00 11.59 11.90
N LEU A 266 2.09 11.44 11.14
CA LEU A 266 3.25 10.63 11.52
C LEU A 266 3.94 11.15 12.78
N ARG A 267 3.98 12.47 12.98
CA ARG A 267 4.48 13.12 14.19
C ARG A 267 3.71 12.68 15.42
N LYS A 268 2.37 12.68 15.35
CA LYS A 268 1.49 12.20 16.43
C LYS A 268 1.65 10.70 16.64
N SER A 269 1.67 9.92 15.56
CA SER A 269 1.91 8.46 15.62
C SER A 269 3.27 8.10 16.21
N GLY A 270 4.22 9.03 16.24
CA GLY A 270 5.53 8.90 16.88
C GLY A 270 5.49 8.58 18.38
N GLU A 271 4.37 8.85 19.07
CA GLU A 271 4.16 8.45 20.47
C GLU A 271 4.08 6.92 20.63
N PHE A 272 3.52 6.23 19.64
CA PHE A 272 3.37 4.77 19.62
C PHE A 272 4.47 4.09 18.81
N TRP A 273 4.91 4.76 17.73
CA TRP A 273 5.81 4.22 16.74
C TRP A 273 6.98 5.20 16.49
N PRO A 274 8.10 5.09 17.22
CA PRO A 274 9.20 6.06 17.13
C PRO A 274 9.74 6.32 15.72
N ARG A 275 9.68 5.30 14.85
CA ARG A 275 10.10 5.37 13.44
C ARG A 275 9.22 6.32 12.61
N SER A 276 7.94 6.49 12.96
CA SER A 276 7.05 7.48 12.33
C SER A 276 7.55 8.91 12.51
N LYS A 277 8.16 9.23 13.66
CA LYS A 277 8.70 10.57 13.92
C LYS A 277 9.87 10.90 12.98
N VAL A 278 10.76 9.94 12.73
CA VAL A 278 11.87 10.09 11.78
C VAL A 278 11.36 10.42 10.38
N LEU A 279 10.31 9.72 9.93
CA LEU A 279 9.70 9.96 8.64
C LEU A 279 8.95 11.30 8.58
N SER A 280 8.30 11.71 9.66
CA SER A 280 7.71 13.05 9.80
C SER A 280 8.78 14.13 9.63
N ASP A 281 9.90 14.03 10.35
CA ASP A 281 10.98 15.01 10.29
C ASP A 281 11.56 15.13 8.86
N PHE A 282 11.68 14.00 8.15
CA PHE A 282 12.07 13.97 6.74
C PHE A 282 11.13 14.79 5.84
N PHE A 283 9.80 14.62 6.00
CA PHE A 283 8.83 15.39 5.22
C PHE A 283 8.83 16.88 5.61
N MET A 284 8.96 17.19 6.90
CA MET A 284 9.00 18.58 7.39
C MET A 284 10.21 19.36 6.86
N GLU A 285 11.37 18.70 6.70
CA GLU A 285 12.53 19.33 6.06
C GLU A 285 12.24 19.72 4.60
N ALA A 286 11.65 18.81 3.82
CA ALA A 286 11.28 19.06 2.43
C ALA A 286 10.27 20.21 2.31
N LEU A 287 9.28 20.26 3.21
CA LEU A 287 8.31 21.35 3.29
C LEU A 287 9.00 22.69 3.59
N GLY A 288 10.00 22.73 4.48
CA GLY A 288 10.75 23.95 4.77
C GLY A 288 11.53 24.50 3.57
N ARG A 289 12.16 23.64 2.78
CA ARG A 289 12.93 24.03 1.60
C ARG A 289 12.05 24.54 0.44
N GLY A 290 10.92 23.89 0.18
CA GLY A 290 10.00 24.28 -0.90
C GLY A 290 9.35 25.65 -0.72
N GLY A 291 9.37 26.24 0.49
CA GLY A 291 8.84 27.60 0.74
C GLY A 291 9.81 28.73 0.34
N HIS A 292 11.12 28.47 0.32
CA HIS A 292 12.12 29.50 0.04
C HIS A 292 12.31 29.75 -1.46
N GLU A 293 12.14 28.75 -2.32
CA GLU A 293 12.38 28.92 -3.77
C GLU A 293 11.23 29.66 -4.49
N HIS A 294 10.00 29.57 -3.98
CA HIS A 294 8.86 30.31 -4.54
C HIS A 294 8.68 31.70 -3.91
N GLY A 295 9.07 31.89 -2.64
CA GLY A 295 9.00 33.19 -1.97
C GLY A 295 9.96 34.25 -2.57
N TYR A 296 11.09 33.84 -3.13
CA TYR A 296 12.03 34.78 -3.77
C TYR A 296 11.67 35.12 -5.22
N MET A 297 10.97 34.25 -5.95
CA MET A 297 10.47 34.59 -7.30
C MET A 297 9.21 35.45 -7.25
N GLU A 298 8.27 35.19 -6.34
CA GLU A 298 7.04 35.99 -6.24
C GLU A 298 7.30 37.39 -5.67
N LEU A 299 8.24 37.57 -4.73
CA LEU A 299 8.60 38.92 -4.25
C LEU A 299 9.40 39.74 -5.28
N SER A 300 10.20 39.08 -6.13
CA SER A 300 10.92 39.74 -7.23
C SER A 300 9.97 40.18 -8.35
N GLN A 301 8.96 39.36 -8.67
CA GLN A 301 7.96 39.68 -9.69
C GLN A 301 6.88 40.65 -9.18
N ALA A 302 6.50 40.59 -7.90
CA ALA A 302 5.52 41.51 -7.30
C ALA A 302 6.08 42.93 -7.08
N THR A 303 7.40 43.11 -6.93
CA THR A 303 7.99 44.47 -6.89
C THR A 303 8.14 45.13 -8.28
N SER A 304 7.97 44.38 -9.37
CA SER A 304 8.08 44.89 -10.75
C SER A 304 6.71 45.20 -11.38
N ALA A 305 5.62 44.71 -10.79
CA ALA A 305 4.27 44.83 -11.35
C ALA A 305 3.30 45.51 -10.37
N VAL A 306 3.61 46.75 -9.98
CA VAL A 306 2.59 47.67 -9.42
C VAL A 306 2.32 48.74 -10.47
N GLY A 307 1.34 48.45 -11.32
CA GLY A 307 0.75 49.36 -12.30
C GLY A 307 -0.74 49.07 -12.40
N ASP A 308 -1.50 49.78 -11.56
CA ASP A 308 -2.93 50.14 -11.64
C ASP A 308 -4.04 49.12 -12.01
N ARG A 309 -5.01 49.08 -11.07
CA ARG A 309 -6.49 48.98 -11.22
C ARG A 309 -7.23 47.63 -11.04
N PRO A 310 -8.53 47.67 -10.65
CA PRO A 310 -9.06 46.89 -9.51
C PRO A 310 -10.03 45.74 -9.87
N ALA A 311 -10.42 45.01 -8.82
CA ALA A 311 -11.23 43.76 -8.72
C ALA A 311 -12.60 43.72 -9.45
N PRO A 312 -13.28 42.54 -9.55
CA PRO A 312 -14.11 42.07 -8.42
C PRO A 312 -14.16 40.53 -8.18
N ALA A 313 -14.82 40.19 -7.07
CA ALA A 313 -14.99 38.88 -6.44
C ALA A 313 -16.06 37.97 -7.08
N THR A 314 -15.91 36.65 -6.89
CA THR A 314 -16.95 35.63 -6.56
C THR A 314 -16.25 34.27 -6.34
N GLU A 315 -16.36 33.66 -5.15
CA GLU A 315 -17.18 32.44 -4.86
C GLU A 315 -16.85 31.26 -5.80
N GLY A 316 -16.33 30.09 -5.41
CA GLY A 316 -16.39 29.38 -4.14
C GLY A 316 -17.03 28.01 -4.38
N GLU A 317 -16.34 27.07 -5.03
CA GLU A 317 -16.84 25.68 -5.20
C GLU A 317 -15.70 24.64 -5.17
N SER A 318 -15.94 23.56 -4.43
CA SER A 318 -15.00 22.51 -3.99
C SER A 318 -14.81 21.38 -5.02
N LEU A 319 -13.55 21.14 -5.41
CA LEU A 319 -13.11 20.25 -6.51
C LEU A 319 -12.87 18.76 -6.14
N TRP A 320 -13.47 18.23 -5.07
CA TRP A 320 -12.99 16.97 -4.47
C TRP A 320 -13.40 15.65 -5.15
N LEU A 321 -14.25 15.63 -6.18
CA LEU A 321 -14.74 14.38 -6.75
C LEU A 321 -14.95 14.44 -8.26
N ARG A 322 -13.89 14.26 -9.05
CA ARG A 322 -14.00 13.68 -10.39
C ARG A 322 -12.94 12.60 -10.59
N SER A 323 -13.40 11.37 -10.71
CA SER A 323 -12.66 10.25 -11.29
C SER A 323 -12.56 10.46 -12.81
N PRO A 324 -11.40 10.24 -13.45
CA PRO A 324 -11.35 10.12 -14.90
C PRO A 324 -11.64 8.67 -15.29
N THR A 325 -12.81 8.46 -15.88
CA THR A 325 -13.05 7.34 -16.80
C THR A 325 -12.22 7.52 -18.05
N LEU A 326 -11.45 6.51 -18.43
CA LEU A 326 -11.39 5.95 -19.78
C LEU A 326 -10.98 4.48 -19.69
#